data_AF-A0A1G6WTN9-F1
#
_entry.id   AF-A0A1G6WTN9-F1
#
_cell.length_a   1.000
_cell.length_b   1.000
_cell.length_c   1.000
_cell.angle_alpha   90.00
_cell.angle_beta   90.00
_cell.angle_gamma   90.00
#
_symmetry.space_group_name_H-M   'P 1'
#
loop_
_entity.id
_entity.type
_entity.pdbx_description
1 polymer ?
#
loop_
_entity_poly.entity_id
_entity_poly.type
_entity_poly.pdbx_seq_one_letter_code
_entity_poly.pdbx_strand_id
1 'polypeptide(L)'
;MVKKRKIMKRNLFYLLPLLLTLGVACSPKSDPVVIPNPTGAFTGTFKLITKKTTGTGYDTAKSNIVLTTTSSAHYAVTGDTTKHAGSKGLYIYDGNFIQFRDSTYKVGVQTKTHLAGVYQYLYDGVNFKMIAGNKNVSPDTIYRYDLLKQ
;
A
#
# COMPACT_ATOMS: atom_id res chain seq x y z
N MET A 1 -60.85 -63.38 4.74
CA MET A 1 -59.42 -63.50 5.11
C MET A 1 -58.75 -62.13 4.92
N VAL A 2 -58.52 -61.37 6.00
CA VAL A 2 -58.02 -59.98 5.94
C VAL A 2 -56.53 -59.95 6.27
N LYS A 3 -55.70 -59.50 5.31
CA LYS A 3 -54.24 -59.45 5.43
C LYS A 3 -53.81 -58.12 6.06
N LYS A 4 -53.47 -58.11 7.36
CA LYS A 4 -52.90 -56.94 8.06
C LYS A 4 -51.51 -56.60 7.49
N ARG A 5 -51.31 -55.37 7.00
CA ARG A 5 -49.99 -54.84 6.61
C ARG A 5 -49.23 -54.36 7.86
N LYS A 6 -48.00 -54.84 8.03
CA LYS A 6 -47.06 -54.48 9.10
C LYS A 6 -46.32 -53.20 8.69
N ILE A 7 -46.48 -52.12 9.44
CA ILE A 7 -45.75 -50.85 9.22
C ILE A 7 -44.39 -50.96 9.94
N MET A 8 -43.28 -50.86 9.20
CA MET A 8 -41.94 -50.79 9.78
C MET A 8 -41.63 -49.37 10.25
N LYS A 9 -41.29 -49.19 11.53
CA LYS A 9 -40.74 -47.94 12.07
C LYS A 9 -39.28 -47.81 11.62
N ARG A 10 -38.99 -46.86 10.72
CA ARG A 10 -37.63 -46.57 10.23
C ARG A 10 -36.90 -45.75 11.30
N ASN A 11 -35.87 -46.33 11.92
CA ASN A 11 -35.02 -45.67 12.92
C ASN A 11 -34.09 -44.65 12.23
N LEU A 12 -34.55 -43.41 12.13
CA LEU A 12 -33.85 -42.26 11.51
C LEU A 12 -32.65 -41.75 12.33
N PHE A 13 -32.45 -42.25 13.55
CA PHE A 13 -31.44 -41.76 14.49
C PHE A 13 -29.98 -42.08 14.12
N TYR A 14 -29.75 -42.99 13.16
CA TYR A 14 -28.39 -43.38 12.76
C TYR A 14 -27.75 -42.45 11.70
N LEU A 15 -28.49 -41.51 11.12
CA LEU A 15 -27.98 -40.58 10.10
C LEU A 15 -27.48 -39.24 10.67
N LEU A 16 -27.74 -38.96 11.95
CA LEU A 16 -27.41 -37.69 12.59
C LEU A 16 -25.90 -37.42 12.78
N PRO A 17 -25.03 -38.38 13.16
CA PRO A 17 -23.60 -38.10 13.32
C PRO A 17 -22.87 -37.91 11.97
N LEU A 18 -23.43 -38.37 10.85
CA LEU A 18 -22.86 -38.19 9.51
C LEU A 18 -23.10 -36.78 8.94
N LEU A 19 -24.16 -36.09 9.38
CA LEU A 19 -24.44 -34.73 8.92
C LEU A 19 -23.54 -33.67 9.58
N LEU A 20 -23.01 -33.95 10.78
CA LEU A 20 -22.17 -33.01 11.52
C LEU A 20 -20.74 -32.90 10.96
N THR A 21 -20.26 -33.88 10.19
CA THR A 21 -18.91 -33.87 9.60
C THR A 21 -18.84 -33.12 8.26
N LEU A 22 -19.99 -32.79 7.64
CA LEU A 22 -20.04 -32.10 6.34
C LEU A 22 -20.00 -30.56 6.47
N GLY A 23 -20.09 -30.02 7.69
CA GLY A 23 -20.14 -28.57 7.95
C GLY A 23 -18.78 -27.84 7.96
N VAL A 24 -17.65 -28.55 7.91
CA VAL A 24 -16.30 -27.97 8.00
C VAL A 24 -15.57 -27.82 6.65
N ALA A 25 -16.22 -28.17 5.53
CA ALA A 25 -15.55 -28.25 4.23
C ALA A 25 -15.54 -26.95 3.39
N CYS A 26 -16.07 -25.83 3.88
CA CYS A 26 -16.05 -24.55 3.17
C CYS A 26 -15.34 -23.47 4.00
N SER A 27 -14.08 -23.70 4.36
CA SER A 27 -13.19 -22.57 4.63
C SER A 27 -12.62 -22.12 3.29
N PRO A 28 -12.96 -20.94 2.76
CA PRO A 28 -12.31 -20.44 1.56
C PRO A 28 -10.82 -20.31 1.89
N LYS A 29 -9.99 -21.14 1.24
CA LYS A 29 -8.55 -20.86 1.18
C LYS A 29 -8.44 -19.46 0.60
N SER A 30 -8.00 -18.50 1.41
CA SER A 30 -7.58 -17.22 0.91
C SER A 30 -6.25 -17.48 0.21
N ASP A 31 -6.23 -17.35 -1.11
CA ASP A 31 -4.98 -17.34 -1.85
C ASP A 31 -4.10 -16.21 -1.29
N PRO A 32 -2.79 -16.45 -1.14
CA PRO A 32 -1.90 -15.40 -0.67
C PRO A 32 -1.97 -14.22 -1.65
N VAL A 33 -2.35 -13.04 -1.14
CA VAL A 33 -2.33 -11.82 -1.94
C VAL A 33 -0.87 -11.50 -2.26
N VAL A 34 -0.49 -11.65 -3.53
CA VAL A 34 0.84 -11.31 -4.01
C VAL A 34 0.99 -9.80 -3.93
N ILE A 35 1.90 -9.31 -3.08
CA ILE A 35 2.21 -7.89 -2.99
C ILE A 35 3.21 -7.54 -4.09
N PRO A 36 2.82 -6.74 -5.11
CA PRO A 36 3.72 -6.41 -6.20
C PRO A 36 4.87 -5.53 -5.69
N ASN A 37 6.10 -5.91 -6.01
CA ASN A 37 7.29 -5.11 -5.73
C ASN A 37 7.34 -3.91 -6.68
N PRO A 38 7.32 -2.65 -6.19
CA PRO A 38 7.50 -1.48 -7.03
C PRO A 38 8.96 -1.37 -7.47
N THR A 39 9.37 -2.18 -8.45
CA THR A 39 10.71 -2.18 -9.07
C THR A 39 10.67 -1.58 -10.47
N GLY A 40 11.63 -0.71 -10.80
CA GLY A 40 11.78 -0.10 -12.12
C GLY A 40 12.14 1.39 -12.06
N ALA A 41 12.10 2.04 -13.21
CA ALA A 41 12.15 3.50 -13.31
C ALA A 41 10.72 4.05 -13.37
N PHE A 42 10.47 5.10 -12.60
CA PHE A 42 9.18 5.76 -12.48
C PHE A 42 9.38 7.25 -12.70
N THR A 43 8.54 7.85 -13.55
CA THR A 43 8.53 9.30 -13.76
C THR A 43 7.18 9.86 -13.34
N GLY A 44 7.15 11.11 -12.87
CA GLY A 44 5.89 11.75 -12.55
C GLY A 44 6.08 12.97 -11.68
N THR A 45 5.06 13.28 -10.88
CA THR A 45 4.99 14.54 -10.14
C THR A 45 5.01 14.31 -8.64
N PHE A 46 5.94 14.98 -7.97
CA PHE A 46 5.89 15.27 -6.54
C PHE A 46 5.04 16.53 -6.29
N LYS A 47 4.19 16.48 -5.26
CA LYS A 47 3.37 17.60 -4.80
C LYS A 47 3.55 17.79 -3.30
N LEU A 48 3.83 19.03 -2.92
CA LEU A 48 3.77 19.50 -1.54
C LEU A 48 2.47 20.27 -1.37
N ILE A 49 1.53 19.73 -0.59
CA ILE A 49 0.21 20.30 -0.38
C ILE A 49 0.13 20.78 1.07
N THR A 50 -0.09 22.07 1.28
CA THR A 50 -0.15 22.69 2.60
C THR A 50 -1.46 23.43 2.75
N LYS A 51 -2.18 23.22 3.85
CA LYS A 51 -3.39 23.99 4.15
C LYS A 51 -3.04 25.47 4.34
N LYS A 52 -3.84 26.36 3.77
CA LYS A 52 -3.65 27.80 3.95
C LYS A 52 -3.87 28.18 5.41
N THR A 53 -3.03 29.07 5.94
CA THR A 53 -3.16 29.59 7.31
C THR A 53 -4.32 30.57 7.45
N THR A 54 -4.72 31.23 6.35
CA THR A 54 -5.87 32.15 6.30
C THR A 54 -6.77 31.83 5.10
N GLY A 55 -8.07 32.05 5.26
CA GLY A 55 -9.07 31.75 4.23
C GLY A 55 -9.36 30.26 4.06
N THR A 56 -9.88 29.88 2.90
CA THR A 56 -10.20 28.49 2.54
C THR A 56 -9.25 27.96 1.47
N GLY A 57 -8.89 26.67 1.54
CA GLY A 57 -8.12 25.96 0.51
C GLY A 57 -6.70 25.54 0.89
N TYR A 58 -5.91 25.19 -0.13
CA TYR A 58 -4.58 24.62 -0.01
C TYR A 58 -3.60 25.31 -0.98
N ASP A 59 -2.36 25.49 -0.54
CA ASP A 59 -1.23 25.81 -1.41
C ASP A 59 -0.61 24.52 -1.93
N THR A 60 -0.26 24.48 -3.22
CA THR A 60 0.34 23.30 -3.85
C THR A 60 1.58 23.68 -4.64
N ALA A 61 2.74 23.19 -4.19
CA ALA A 61 3.97 23.23 -4.99
C ALA A 61 4.13 21.89 -5.72
N LYS A 62 4.67 21.92 -6.95
CA LYS A 62 4.84 20.72 -7.79
C LYS A 62 6.27 20.66 -8.34
N SER A 63 6.77 19.44 -8.51
CA SER A 63 8.05 19.19 -9.18
C SER A 63 7.98 17.85 -9.90
N ASN A 64 8.53 17.76 -11.10
CA ASN A 64 8.68 16.48 -11.78
C ASN A 64 9.91 15.77 -11.22
N ILE A 65 9.79 14.46 -10.99
CA ILE A 65 10.87 13.64 -10.45
C ILE A 65 10.99 12.34 -11.22
N VAL A 66 12.16 11.71 -11.11
CA VAL A 66 12.40 10.34 -11.56
C VAL A 66 12.84 9.51 -10.37
N LEU A 67 12.05 8.50 -10.02
CA LEU A 67 12.36 7.53 -8.97
C LEU A 67 12.77 6.21 -9.62
N THR A 68 13.93 5.69 -9.27
CA THR A 68 14.35 4.34 -9.64
C THR A 68 14.39 3.47 -8.40
N THR A 69 13.85 2.27 -8.49
CA THR A 69 13.91 1.24 -7.46
C THR A 69 14.40 -0.08 -8.05
N THR A 70 15.07 -0.89 -7.24
CA THR A 70 15.71 -2.15 -7.67
C THR A 70 15.16 -3.34 -6.88
N SER A 71 15.27 -4.55 -7.45
CA SER A 71 14.87 -5.78 -6.76
C SER A 71 15.66 -6.03 -5.47
N SER A 72 16.87 -5.48 -5.36
CA SER A 72 17.72 -5.47 -4.17
C SER A 72 17.33 -4.42 -3.13
N ALA A 73 16.11 -3.87 -3.19
CA ALA A 73 15.60 -2.91 -2.22
C ALA A 73 16.36 -1.57 -2.16
N HIS A 74 17.10 -1.19 -3.20
CA HIS A 74 17.70 0.15 -3.33
C HIS A 74 16.78 1.09 -4.11
N TYR A 75 16.84 2.38 -3.77
CA TYR A 75 16.19 3.44 -4.52
C TYR A 75 17.09 4.64 -4.78
N ALA A 76 16.76 5.41 -5.81
CA ALA A 76 17.33 6.72 -6.10
C ALA A 76 16.27 7.65 -6.69
N VAL A 77 16.22 8.90 -6.23
CA VAL A 77 15.49 9.99 -6.87
C VAL A 77 16.50 10.83 -7.62
N THR A 78 16.36 10.88 -8.94
CA THR A 78 17.14 11.76 -9.81
C THR A 78 16.27 12.96 -10.21
N GLY A 79 16.91 14.12 -10.37
CA GLY A 79 16.23 15.40 -10.58
C GLY A 79 16.14 16.21 -9.29
N ASP A 80 17.27 16.78 -8.87
CA ASP A 80 17.26 17.79 -7.82
C ASP A 80 16.49 19.02 -8.33
N THR A 81 15.39 19.35 -7.66
CA THR A 81 14.48 20.43 -8.06
C THR A 81 14.48 21.54 -7.02
N THR A 82 13.65 22.56 -7.21
CA THR A 82 13.50 23.63 -6.22
C THR A 82 12.78 23.17 -4.94
N LYS A 83 12.04 22.06 -4.97
CA LYS A 83 11.21 21.59 -3.84
C LYS A 83 11.52 20.17 -3.37
N HIS A 84 12.13 19.36 -4.21
CA HIS A 84 12.50 17.98 -3.91
C HIS A 84 13.99 17.76 -4.16
N ALA A 85 14.69 17.18 -3.19
CA ALA A 85 16.11 16.89 -3.26
C ALA A 85 16.38 15.59 -4.04
N GLY A 86 17.61 15.43 -4.51
CA GLY A 86 18.12 14.10 -4.85
C GLY A 86 18.23 13.23 -3.58
N SER A 87 17.65 12.03 -3.63
CA SER A 87 17.64 11.07 -2.52
C SER A 87 18.16 9.72 -2.98
N LYS A 88 18.81 8.95 -2.11
CA LYS A 88 19.16 7.55 -2.39
C LYS A 88 19.27 6.74 -1.11
N GLY A 89 18.95 5.45 -1.19
CA GLY A 89 19.11 4.58 -0.04
C GLY A 89 18.37 3.26 -0.22
N LEU A 90 17.77 2.78 0.86
CA LEU A 90 17.05 1.52 0.91
C LEU A 90 15.54 1.75 1.09
N TYR A 91 14.73 0.81 0.61
CA TYR A 91 13.29 0.81 0.84
C TYR A 91 12.78 -0.58 1.27
N ILE A 92 11.70 -0.61 2.03
CA ILE A 92 10.96 -1.84 2.39
C ILE A 92 9.46 -1.58 2.24
N TYR A 93 8.65 -2.62 2.03
CA TYR A 93 7.21 -2.50 1.81
C TYR A 93 6.43 -3.71 2.34
N ASP A 94 5.15 -3.50 2.68
CA ASP A 94 4.27 -4.54 3.26
C ASP A 94 2.86 -4.61 2.64
N GLY A 95 2.67 -4.01 1.45
CA GLY A 95 1.41 -4.01 0.71
C GLY A 95 0.50 -2.82 0.99
N ASN A 96 0.65 -2.15 2.14
CA ASN A 96 -0.05 -0.90 2.47
C ASN A 96 0.92 0.27 2.60
N PHE A 97 2.11 -0.01 3.11
CA PHE A 97 3.13 0.98 3.39
C PHE A 97 4.43 0.67 2.65
N ILE A 98 5.14 1.74 2.32
CA ILE A 98 6.51 1.71 1.87
C ILE A 98 7.33 2.67 2.73
N GLN A 99 8.47 2.20 3.20
CA GLN A 99 9.39 3.00 4.00
C GLN A 99 10.69 3.22 3.25
N PHE A 100 11.14 4.48 3.22
CA PHE A 100 12.42 4.88 2.65
C PHE A 100 13.41 5.28 3.73
N ARG A 101 14.61 4.70 3.69
CA ARG A 101 15.75 5.11 4.49
C ARG A 101 16.72 5.89 3.62
N ASP A 102 16.64 7.22 3.67
CA ASP A 102 17.49 8.10 2.87
C ASP A 102 18.89 8.26 3.48
N SER A 103 19.90 7.91 2.69
CA SER A 103 21.32 8.06 3.06
C SER A 103 21.89 9.44 2.70
N THR A 104 21.19 10.23 1.87
CA THR A 104 21.59 11.62 1.56
C THR A 104 20.99 12.64 2.52
N TYR A 105 20.00 12.21 3.32
CA TYR A 105 19.40 13.06 4.35
C TYR A 105 20.43 13.39 5.43
N LYS A 106 20.52 14.68 5.78
CA LYS A 106 21.35 15.17 6.89
C LYS A 106 20.45 15.73 7.98
N VAL A 107 20.77 15.46 9.24
CA VAL A 107 20.02 16.05 10.36
C VAL A 107 20.19 17.56 10.34
N GLY A 108 19.09 18.31 10.48
CA GLY A 108 19.06 19.77 10.47
C GLY A 108 18.00 20.36 9.55
N VAL A 109 18.00 21.68 9.40
CA VAL A 109 17.05 22.40 8.54
C VAL A 109 17.23 21.98 7.08
N GLN A 110 16.17 21.44 6.48
CA GLN A 110 16.13 21.07 5.08
C GLN A 110 15.38 22.15 4.27
N THR A 111 15.95 22.58 3.15
CA THR A 111 15.29 23.50 2.22
C THR A 111 14.48 22.78 1.14
N LYS A 112 14.74 21.48 0.95
CA LYS A 112 14.09 20.60 -0.02
C LYS A 112 13.58 19.34 0.66
N THR A 113 12.52 18.76 0.10
CA THR A 113 11.96 17.50 0.58
C THR A 113 12.82 16.33 0.10
N HIS A 114 13.23 15.47 1.02
CA HIS A 114 13.86 14.19 0.71
C HIS A 114 12.81 13.08 0.69
N LEU A 115 13.00 12.04 -0.14
CA LEU A 115 12.16 10.84 -0.10
C LEU A 115 12.59 9.97 1.08
N ALA A 116 11.99 10.18 2.24
CA ALA A 116 12.37 9.52 3.49
C ALA A 116 11.14 9.27 4.38
N GLY A 117 11.20 8.20 5.18
CA GLY A 117 10.13 7.85 6.11
C GLY A 117 9.09 6.91 5.50
N VAL A 118 7.93 6.82 6.16
CA VAL A 118 6.86 5.87 5.83
C VAL A 118 5.77 6.58 5.04
N TYR A 119 5.37 5.96 3.93
CA TYR A 119 4.30 6.41 3.05
C TYR A 119 3.23 5.32 2.95
N GLN A 120 1.96 5.71 2.93
CA GLN A 120 0.94 4.86 2.34
C GLN A 120 1.16 4.84 0.83
N TYR A 121 1.04 3.68 0.21
CA TYR A 121 1.26 3.56 -1.23
C TYR A 121 0.22 2.68 -1.93
N LEU A 122 0.14 2.86 -3.24
CA LEU A 122 -0.55 1.99 -4.17
C LEU A 122 0.40 1.71 -5.33
N TYR A 123 0.55 0.44 -5.68
CA TYR A 123 1.26 0.00 -6.87
C TYR A 123 0.51 -1.14 -7.56
N ASP A 124 0.15 -0.94 -8.83
CA ASP A 124 -0.61 -1.89 -9.64
C ASP A 124 0.21 -2.51 -10.79
N GLY A 125 1.54 -2.32 -10.78
CA GLY A 125 2.42 -2.71 -11.88
C GLY A 125 2.77 -1.55 -12.82
N VAL A 126 1.97 -0.49 -12.85
CA VAL A 126 2.15 0.68 -13.74
C VAL A 126 2.11 1.99 -12.96
N ASN A 127 1.03 2.21 -12.20
CA ASN A 127 0.84 3.38 -11.35
C ASN A 127 1.54 3.16 -10.02
N PHE A 128 2.43 4.07 -9.65
CA PHE A 128 3.04 4.07 -8.33
C PHE A 128 2.72 5.39 -7.61
N LYS A 129 1.83 5.31 -6.63
CA LYS A 129 1.33 6.48 -5.89
C LYS A 129 1.71 6.37 -4.43
N MET A 130 2.14 7.48 -3.84
CA MET A 130 2.54 7.53 -2.43
C MET A 130 2.02 8.79 -1.75
N ILE A 131 1.65 8.67 -0.48
CA ILE A 131 1.22 9.79 0.35
C ILE A 131 1.79 9.67 1.77
N ALA A 132 2.26 10.79 2.33
CA ALA A 132 2.64 10.89 3.73
C ALA A 132 2.31 12.28 4.28
N GLY A 133 1.93 12.32 5.55
CA GLY A 133 1.88 13.57 6.30
C GLY A 133 3.28 14.05 6.65
N ASN A 134 3.50 15.36 6.59
CA ASN A 134 4.74 16.00 6.97
C ASN A 134 4.62 16.63 8.36
N LYS A 135 5.04 15.91 9.40
CA LYS A 135 4.97 16.44 10.77
C LYS A 135 6.01 17.52 11.07
N ASN A 136 7.00 17.73 10.21
CA ASN A 136 8.18 18.56 10.51
C ASN A 136 8.06 20.01 10.00
N VAL A 137 7.24 20.27 8.97
CA VAL A 137 7.05 21.63 8.42
C VAL A 137 5.76 22.27 8.94
N SER A 138 4.66 21.50 8.97
CA SER A 138 3.39 21.89 9.57
C SER A 138 2.50 20.66 9.64
N PRO A 139 1.73 20.44 10.73
CA PRO A 139 0.79 19.30 10.83
C PRO A 139 -0.22 19.24 9.67
N ASP A 140 -0.39 20.34 8.94
CA ASP A 140 -1.31 20.46 7.79
C ASP A 140 -0.61 20.33 6.43
N THR A 141 0.57 19.71 6.37
CA THR A 141 1.31 19.49 5.11
C THR A 141 1.34 18.01 4.72
N ILE A 142 1.13 17.74 3.44
CA ILE A 142 1.13 16.40 2.84
C ILE A 142 2.11 16.35 1.68
N TYR A 143 2.88 15.27 1.62
CA TYR A 143 3.64 14.84 0.46
C TYR A 143 2.81 13.89 -0.38
N ARG A 144 2.72 14.15 -1.69
CA ARG A 144 2.06 13.26 -2.63
C ARG A 144 2.93 13.00 -3.85
N TYR A 145 3.03 11.74 -4.24
CA TYR A 145 3.71 11.31 -5.45
C TYR A 145 2.69 10.62 -6.35
N ASP A 146 2.60 11.07 -7.59
CA ASP A 146 1.83 10.42 -8.65
C ASP A 146 2.83 10.03 -9.76
N LEU A 147 3.27 8.76 -9.78
CA LEU A 147 4.33 8.28 -10.66
C LEU A 147 3.84 7.15 -11.58
N LEU A 148 4.46 7.04 -12.76
CA LEU A 148 4.19 6.03 -13.77
C LEU A 148 5.48 5.29 -14.11
N LYS A 149 5.40 3.96 -14.13
CA LYS A 149 6.49 3.11 -14.59
C LYS A 149 6.80 3.40 -16.06
N GLN A 150 8.08 3.50 -16.38
CA GLN A 150 8.59 3.62 -17.75
C GLN A 150 8.76 2.26 -18.41
#